data_AF-A0A7X7X8I8-F1
#
_entry.id   AF-A0A7X7X8I8-F1
#
_cell.length_a   1.000
_cell.length_b   1.000
_cell.length_c   1.000
_cell.angle_alpha   90.00
_cell.angle_beta   90.00
_cell.angle_gamma   90.00
#
_symmetry.space_group_name_H-M   'P 1'
#
loop_
_entity.id
_entity.type
_entity.pdbx_description
1 polymer ?
#
loop_
_entity_poly.entity_id
_entity_poly.type
_entity_poly.pdbx_seq_one_letter_code
_entity_poly.pdbx_strand_id
1 'polypeptide(L)'
;MIFKLLSRVFISLVLFAMLTGCAAGPEVSPGVTPGQSTSPVAPTIPLTESEAKIQAKTPDAQSQLQRLRITNQSTFTLHNLVVRFPDERIEFGDVPGGTTTEYREISQGVYRYAAYDVEVNGQKYQQSVVDWIGETPMQGESFTYIIE
;
A
#
# COMPACT_ATOMS: atom_id res chain seq x y z
N MET A 1 32.83 16.85 32.78
CA MET A 1 32.82 15.40 32.52
C MET A 1 32.43 15.20 31.06
N ILE A 2 33.32 15.34 30.08
CA ILE A 2 34.29 14.36 29.55
C ILE A 2 33.67 12.98 29.31
N PHE A 3 33.33 12.70 28.05
CA PHE A 3 33.55 11.40 27.42
C PHE A 3 34.10 11.63 26.00
N LYS A 4 35.39 11.33 25.83
CA LYS A 4 36.10 11.21 24.55
C LYS A 4 36.19 9.71 24.21
N LEU A 5 36.41 9.44 22.91
CA LEU A 5 36.94 8.19 22.32
C LEU A 5 35.93 7.02 22.28
N LEU A 6 35.75 6.27 21.20
CA LEU A 6 36.74 5.65 20.29
C LEU A 6 36.16 5.52 18.85
N SER A 7 36.92 5.90 17.82
CA SER A 7 37.68 5.01 16.92
C SER A 7 36.82 4.29 15.88
N ARG A 8 36.59 4.86 14.69
CA ARG A 8 37.36 4.61 13.45
C ARG A 8 37.87 3.17 13.30
N VAL A 9 37.18 2.38 12.49
CA VAL A 9 37.75 1.28 11.72
C VAL A 9 37.22 1.40 10.29
N PHE A 10 38.08 1.96 9.43
CA PHE A 10 38.10 1.72 7.99
C PHE A 10 38.42 0.24 7.78
N ILE A 11 37.71 -0.47 6.89
CA ILE A 11 38.28 -1.56 6.07
C ILE A 11 37.48 -1.67 4.76
N SER A 12 38.27 -1.63 3.68
CA SER A 12 38.06 -1.81 2.26
C SER A 12 36.90 -2.66 1.73
N LEU A 13 36.23 -2.09 0.72
CA LEU A 13 36.27 -2.51 -0.69
C LEU A 13 36.41 -4.01 -0.97
N VAL A 14 35.33 -4.65 -1.46
CA VAL A 14 35.42 -5.68 -2.49
C VAL A 14 34.39 -5.40 -3.59
N LEU A 15 34.92 -4.98 -4.73
CA LEU A 15 34.30 -4.90 -6.03
C LEU A 15 34.27 -6.32 -6.62
N PHE A 16 33.12 -6.83 -7.07
CA PHE A 16 33.08 -7.96 -7.99
C PHE A 16 32.06 -7.68 -9.09
N ALA A 17 32.57 -7.29 -10.25
CA ALA A 17 31.86 -7.22 -11.52
C ALA A 17 32.26 -8.45 -12.36
N MET A 18 31.29 -9.24 -12.80
CA MET A 18 31.37 -10.17 -13.94
C MET A 18 29.94 -10.30 -14.48
N LEU A 19 29.52 -9.58 -15.53
CA LEU A 19 29.66 -9.85 -16.97
C LEU A 19 29.12 -11.22 -17.43
N THR A 20 28.27 -11.13 -18.46
CA THR A 20 28.05 -12.05 -19.60
C THR A 20 26.81 -12.94 -19.58
N GLY A 21 25.93 -12.74 -20.58
CA GLY A 21 24.90 -13.72 -20.94
C GLY A 21 23.79 -13.22 -21.88
N CYS A 22 24.11 -12.53 -22.98
CA CYS A 22 23.16 -12.36 -24.09
C CYS A 22 23.18 -13.64 -24.95
N ALA A 23 22.03 -14.28 -25.16
CA ALA A 23 21.85 -15.24 -26.23
C ALA A 23 20.59 -14.87 -27.02
N ALA A 24 20.82 -14.27 -28.19
CA ALA A 24 19.83 -14.09 -29.24
C ALA A 24 19.69 -15.42 -30.01
N GLY A 25 18.47 -15.93 -30.12
CA GLY A 25 18.13 -17.03 -31.03
C GLY A 25 17.54 -16.49 -32.35
N PRO A 26 17.82 -17.13 -33.50
CA PRO A 26 17.47 -16.59 -34.81
C PRO A 26 16.02 -16.87 -35.23
N GLU A 27 15.45 -15.81 -35.78
CA GLU A 27 14.51 -15.66 -36.91
C GLU A 27 14.15 -16.90 -37.74
N VAL A 28 12.83 -17.12 -37.93
CA VAL A 28 12.26 -17.73 -39.15
C VAL A 28 11.08 -16.89 -39.62
N SER A 29 11.18 -16.45 -40.86
CA SER A 29 10.30 -15.56 -41.63
C SER A 29 8.99 -16.23 -42.12
N PRO A 30 8.03 -15.47 -42.70
CA PRO A 30 6.62 -15.84 -42.80
C PRO A 30 6.26 -16.56 -44.11
N GLY A 31 5.30 -17.48 -44.03
CA GLY A 31 4.61 -18.06 -45.18
C GLY A 31 3.23 -17.43 -45.38
N VAL A 32 3.06 -16.64 -46.44
CA VAL A 32 1.77 -16.16 -46.97
C VAL A 32 1.53 -16.83 -48.32
N THR A 33 0.36 -17.44 -48.55
CA THR A 33 -0.38 -17.38 -49.84
C THR A 33 -1.80 -17.99 -49.68
N PRO A 34 -2.77 -17.74 -50.61
CA PRO A 34 -4.06 -17.16 -50.26
C PRO A 34 -5.23 -18.12 -50.54
N GLY A 35 -6.36 -17.92 -49.84
CA GLY A 35 -7.53 -18.76 -50.03
C GLY A 35 -8.84 -18.07 -49.67
N GLN A 36 -9.42 -17.41 -50.68
CA GLN A 36 -10.85 -17.43 -50.99
C GLN A 36 -11.85 -16.83 -49.99
N SER A 37 -12.23 -15.59 -50.31
CA SER A 37 -13.51 -14.99 -49.92
C SER A 37 -14.66 -15.68 -50.66
N THR A 38 -15.53 -16.36 -49.92
CA THR A 38 -16.94 -16.57 -50.28
C THR A 38 -17.77 -16.56 -49.00
N SER A 39 -18.40 -15.41 -48.72
CA SER A 39 -19.64 -15.36 -47.94
C SER A 39 -20.74 -15.98 -48.79
N PRO A 40 -21.69 -16.78 -48.23
CA PRO A 40 -22.91 -16.13 -47.77
C PRO A 40 -23.72 -16.85 -46.66
N VAL A 41 -24.66 -16.08 -46.11
CA VAL A 41 -25.89 -16.46 -45.38
C VAL A 41 -25.77 -16.71 -43.88
N ALA A 42 -26.29 -15.72 -43.15
CA ALA A 42 -26.61 -15.74 -41.73
C ALA A 42 -27.61 -16.85 -41.35
N PRO A 43 -27.53 -17.31 -40.10
CA PRO A 43 -28.69 -17.18 -39.24
C PRO A 43 -28.37 -16.20 -38.11
N THR A 44 -29.23 -15.19 -37.99
CA THR A 44 -29.32 -14.28 -36.84
C THR A 44 -29.36 -15.10 -35.56
N ILE A 45 -28.22 -15.23 -34.89
CA ILE A 45 -28.17 -15.61 -33.48
C ILE A 45 -28.59 -14.33 -32.73
N PRO A 46 -29.72 -14.30 -32.00
CA PRO A 46 -29.91 -13.26 -31.03
C PRO A 46 -28.78 -13.42 -30.00
N LEU A 47 -27.83 -12.49 -30.03
CA LEU A 47 -26.94 -12.23 -28.91
C LEU A 47 -27.86 -11.77 -27.77
N THR A 48 -28.40 -12.75 -27.05
CA THR A 48 -28.96 -12.53 -25.73
C THR A 48 -27.80 -12.04 -24.87
N GLU A 49 -27.73 -10.72 -24.78
CA GLU A 49 -26.95 -9.95 -23.82
C GLU A 49 -27.45 -10.38 -22.44
N SER A 50 -26.96 -11.53 -21.98
CA SER A 50 -27.08 -11.90 -20.57
C SER A 50 -26.03 -11.06 -19.87
N GLU A 51 -26.35 -9.78 -19.70
CA GLU A 51 -25.69 -8.89 -18.76
C GLU A 51 -25.62 -9.64 -17.44
N ALA A 52 -24.44 -10.19 -17.17
CA ALA A 52 -24.06 -10.56 -15.83
C ALA A 52 -24.13 -9.25 -15.04
N LYS A 53 -25.27 -9.03 -14.36
CA LYS A 53 -25.39 -8.06 -13.30
C LYS A 53 -24.45 -8.51 -12.20
N ILE A 54 -23.16 -8.24 -12.36
CA ILE A 54 -22.27 -8.06 -11.24
C ILE A 54 -22.89 -6.89 -10.50
N GLN A 55 -23.65 -7.24 -9.47
CA GLN A 55 -24.08 -6.29 -8.47
C GLN A 55 -22.79 -5.69 -7.94
N ALA A 56 -22.45 -4.50 -8.45
CA ALA A 56 -21.64 -3.57 -7.71
C ALA A 56 -22.26 -3.56 -6.33
N LYS A 57 -21.51 -4.01 -5.33
CA LYS A 57 -21.87 -3.86 -3.92
C LYS A 57 -22.16 -2.38 -3.75
N THR A 58 -23.44 -2.02 -3.79
CA THR A 58 -23.92 -0.71 -3.40
C THR A 58 -23.34 -0.49 -2.01
N PRO A 59 -22.57 0.58 -1.77
CA PRO A 59 -22.18 0.94 -0.41
C PRO A 59 -23.47 1.19 0.36
N ASP A 60 -23.95 0.16 1.06
CA ASP A 60 -25.16 0.23 1.85
C ASP A 60 -24.99 1.31 2.92
N ALA A 61 -26.03 2.13 3.04
CA ALA A 61 -26.37 2.96 4.19
C ALA A 61 -25.21 3.76 4.82
N GLN A 62 -25.09 5.03 4.42
CA GLN A 62 -24.46 6.11 5.20
C GLN A 62 -23.36 5.63 6.14
N SER A 63 -22.23 5.20 5.57
CA SER A 63 -21.02 5.00 6.36
C SER A 63 -20.77 6.32 7.08
N GLN A 64 -21.04 6.36 8.39
CA GLN A 64 -20.72 7.53 9.20
C GLN A 64 -19.24 7.79 9.00
N LEU A 65 -18.89 9.03 8.65
CA LEU A 65 -17.51 9.38 8.39
C LEU A 65 -16.72 9.14 9.67
N GLN A 66 -15.85 8.14 9.64
CA GLN A 66 -15.06 7.79 10.81
C GLN A 66 -13.90 8.77 10.94
N ARG A 67 -13.42 8.96 12.16
CA ARG A 67 -12.29 9.83 12.43
C ARG A 67 -11.28 9.16 13.35
N LEU A 68 -10.01 9.40 13.07
CA LEU A 68 -8.87 8.82 13.76
C LEU A 68 -7.97 9.93 14.31
N ARG A 69 -7.48 9.74 15.52
CA ARG A 69 -6.35 10.50 16.08
C ARG A 69 -5.30 9.56 16.65
N ILE A 70 -4.10 10.09 16.88
CA ILE A 70 -2.98 9.35 17.45
C ILE A 70 -2.65 9.92 18.83
N THR A 71 -2.46 9.05 19.81
CA THR A 71 -1.79 9.38 21.07
C THR A 71 -0.40 8.75 21.04
N ASN A 72 0.63 9.58 21.07
CA ASN A 72 2.01 9.14 21.25
C ASN A 72 2.29 9.08 22.75
N GLN A 73 2.29 7.88 23.33
CA GLN A 73 2.61 7.64 24.74
C GLN A 73 4.12 7.49 25.00
N SER A 74 4.93 7.39 23.95
CA SER A 74 6.37 7.32 24.07
C SER A 74 6.98 8.66 24.55
N THR A 75 8.27 8.62 24.91
CA THR A 75 9.07 9.82 25.19
C THR A 75 9.69 10.45 23.95
N PHE A 76 9.55 9.83 22.78
CA PHE A 76 10.18 10.28 21.54
C PHE A 76 9.19 11.07 20.68
N THR A 77 9.67 12.05 19.93
CA THR A 77 8.89 12.62 18.84
C THR A 77 8.81 11.60 17.71
N LEU A 78 7.59 11.31 17.26
CA LEU A 78 7.33 10.57 16.03
C LEU A 78 7.39 11.57 14.89
N HIS A 79 8.39 11.46 14.02
CA HIS A 79 8.51 12.33 12.84
C HIS A 79 7.84 11.70 11.63
N ASN A 80 7.21 12.54 10.80
CA ASN A 80 6.60 12.13 9.53
C ASN A 80 5.65 10.92 9.67
N LEU A 81 4.84 10.87 10.73
CA LEU A 81 3.94 9.74 10.97
C LEU A 81 2.88 9.65 9.88
N VAL A 82 2.84 8.50 9.22
CA VAL A 82 1.81 8.14 8.23
C VAL A 82 1.16 6.83 8.65
N VAL A 83 -0.16 6.85 8.83
CA VAL A 83 -0.99 5.66 9.02
C VAL A 83 -1.46 5.15 7.67
N ARG A 84 -1.43 3.84 7.47
CA ARG A 84 -1.78 3.20 6.20
C ARG A 84 -2.86 2.14 6.42
N PHE A 85 -3.93 2.29 5.65
CA PHE A 85 -4.99 1.33 5.42
C PHE A 85 -4.85 0.76 4.00
N PRO A 86 -5.60 -0.30 3.63
CA PRO A 86 -5.48 -0.93 2.31
C PRO A 86 -5.56 0.06 1.14
N ASP A 87 -6.50 1.00 1.19
CA ASP A 87 -6.80 1.94 0.11
C ASP A 87 -6.61 3.42 0.51
N GLU A 88 -6.05 3.69 1.69
CA GLU A 88 -5.96 5.06 2.24
C GLU A 88 -4.67 5.26 3.04
N ARG A 89 -4.07 6.46 2.93
CA ARG A 89 -2.88 6.87 3.72
C ARG A 89 -3.16 8.20 4.38
N ILE A 90 -2.91 8.28 5.68
CA ILE A 90 -3.27 9.42 6.52
C ILE A 90 -2.02 10.00 7.14
N GLU A 91 -1.71 11.23 6.77
CA GLU A 91 -0.55 11.96 7.29
C GLU A 91 -0.91 12.70 8.59
N PHE A 92 -0.21 12.33 9.66
CA PHE A 92 -0.26 13.05 10.93
C PHE A 92 0.93 14.01 11.10
N GLY A 93 2.02 13.77 10.38
CA GLY A 93 3.23 14.57 10.48
C GLY A 93 3.95 14.31 11.79
N ASP A 94 4.49 15.37 12.40
CA ASP A 94 5.24 15.26 13.65
C ASP A 94 4.29 15.19 14.86
N VAL A 95 4.48 14.17 15.70
CA VAL A 95 3.70 13.96 16.92
C VAL A 95 4.66 13.88 18.12
N PRO A 96 4.78 14.96 18.91
CA PRO A 96 5.66 14.96 20.09
C PRO A 96 5.31 13.87 21.10
N GLY A 97 6.30 13.40 21.85
CA GLY A 97 6.11 12.45 22.95
C GLY A 97 5.10 12.95 23.99
N GLY A 98 4.23 12.05 24.47
CA GLY A 98 3.19 12.35 25.45
C GLY A 98 2.01 13.18 24.94
N THR A 99 1.87 13.37 23.61
CA THR A 99 0.80 14.21 23.04
C THR A 99 -0.27 13.41 22.29
N THR A 100 -1.40 14.05 22.01
CA THR A 100 -2.47 13.52 21.18
C THR A 100 -2.78 14.49 20.06
N THR A 101 -2.93 13.97 18.84
CA THR A 101 -3.23 14.79 17.65
C THR A 101 -4.70 15.20 17.62
N GLU A 102 -5.00 16.17 16.77
CA GLU A 102 -6.37 16.36 16.29
C GLU A 102 -6.86 15.14 15.49
N TYR A 103 -8.18 15.06 15.37
CA TYR A 103 -8.83 14.04 14.53
C TYR A 103 -8.61 14.32 13.04
N ARG A 104 -8.43 13.24 12.28
CA ARG A 104 -8.48 13.20 10.81
C ARG A 104 -9.66 12.35 10.38
N GLU A 105 -10.38 12.79 9.37
CA GLU A 105 -11.47 12.03 8.74
C GLU A 105 -10.90 10.88 7.90
N ILE A 106 -11.54 9.71 7.98
CA ILE A 106 -11.13 8.47 7.34
C ILE A 106 -12.28 7.99 6.46
N SER A 107 -12.04 7.94 5.16
CA SER A 107 -13.09 7.67 4.17
C SER A 107 -13.38 6.17 4.04
N GLN A 108 -12.37 5.32 4.23
CA GLN A 108 -12.47 3.87 4.07
C GLN A 108 -12.69 3.13 5.39
N GLY A 109 -12.90 3.88 6.48
CA GLY A 109 -13.07 3.36 7.83
C GLY A 109 -11.75 2.99 8.52
N VAL A 110 -11.82 2.84 9.85
CA VAL A 110 -10.68 2.59 10.72
C VAL A 110 -10.66 1.11 11.09
N TYR A 111 -9.50 0.47 10.96
CA TYR A 111 -9.32 -0.95 11.19
C TYR A 111 -8.75 -1.24 12.58
N ARG A 112 -8.84 -2.49 13.07
CA ARG A 112 -8.32 -2.83 14.41
C ARG A 112 -6.80 -2.67 14.52
N TYR A 113 -6.12 -2.90 13.42
CA TYR A 113 -4.69 -2.73 13.29
C TYR A 113 -4.42 -1.73 12.18
N ALA A 114 -3.36 -0.98 12.34
CA ALA A 114 -2.85 -0.13 11.28
C ALA A 114 -1.39 -0.43 11.00
N ALA A 115 -1.05 -0.35 9.71
CA ALA A 115 0.32 -0.21 9.31
C ALA A 115 0.72 1.26 9.45
N TYR A 116 1.96 1.54 9.81
CA TYR A 116 2.46 2.92 9.84
C TYR A 116 3.91 3.01 9.42
N ASP A 117 4.24 4.15 8.83
CA ASP A 117 5.60 4.59 8.54
C ASP A 117 5.91 5.75 9.50
N VAL A 118 7.08 5.71 10.16
CA VAL A 118 7.47 6.74 11.12
C VAL A 118 8.98 6.86 11.21
N GLU A 119 9.47 8.05 11.54
CA GLU A 119 10.87 8.28 11.85
C GLU A 119 11.06 8.62 13.33
N VAL A 120 12.01 7.93 13.98
CA VAL A 120 12.37 8.17 15.38
C VAL A 120 13.89 8.23 15.48
N ASN A 121 14.43 9.31 16.05
CA ASN A 121 15.87 9.55 16.18
C ASN A 121 16.64 9.41 14.85
N GLY A 122 16.05 9.88 13.74
CA GLY A 122 16.67 9.80 12.41
C GLY A 122 16.63 8.41 11.75
N GLN A 123 15.96 7.43 12.37
CA GLN A 123 15.79 6.08 11.82
C GLN A 123 14.34 5.86 11.39
N LYS A 124 14.14 5.26 10.22
CA LYS A 124 12.81 4.93 9.70
C LYS A 124 12.36 3.57 10.19
N TYR A 125 11.15 3.51 10.72
CA TYR A 125 10.48 2.31 11.17
C TYR A 125 9.19 2.13 10.39
N GLN A 126 8.88 0.86 10.13
CA GLN A 126 7.66 0.47 9.46
C GLN A 126 6.98 -0.65 10.25
N GLN A 127 5.75 -0.41 10.68
CA GLN A 127 4.85 -1.47 11.11
C GLN A 127 4.01 -1.91 9.92
N SER A 128 4.11 -3.20 9.57
CA SER A 128 3.34 -3.83 8.50
C SER A 128 2.23 -4.69 9.09
N VAL A 129 1.15 -4.86 8.33
CA VAL A 129 0.12 -5.87 8.59
C VAL A 129 0.25 -6.94 7.50
N VAL A 130 0.27 -8.22 7.90
CA VAL A 130 0.60 -9.34 7.01
C VAL A 130 -0.56 -9.69 6.08
N ASP A 131 -1.81 -9.49 6.52
CA ASP A 131 -2.98 -9.73 5.71
C ASP A 131 -4.13 -8.80 6.13
N TRP A 132 -4.77 -8.17 5.13
CA TRP A 132 -5.96 -7.35 5.29
C TRP A 132 -7.23 -8.08 4.81
N ILE A 133 -7.08 -9.27 4.20
CA ILE A 133 -8.18 -10.02 3.62
C ILE A 133 -9.16 -10.42 4.72
N GLY A 134 -10.43 -10.04 4.53
CA GLY A 134 -11.51 -10.35 5.45
C GLY A 134 -11.62 -9.40 6.64
N GLU A 135 -10.71 -8.43 6.79
CA GLU A 135 -10.87 -7.36 7.77
C GLU A 135 -12.00 -6.41 7.36
N THR A 136 -12.73 -5.93 8.34
CA THR A 136 -13.79 -4.93 8.16
C THR A 136 -13.50 -3.72 9.04
N PRO A 137 -13.84 -2.49 8.60
CA PRO A 137 -13.78 -1.33 9.47
C PRO A 137 -14.50 -1.56 10.80
N MET A 138 -13.93 -1.01 11.85
CA MET A 138 -14.53 -1.05 13.18
C MET A 138 -15.84 -0.28 13.21
N GLN A 139 -16.75 -0.70 14.08
CA GLN A 139 -17.97 0.05 14.35
C GLN A 139 -17.67 1.27 15.23
N GLY A 140 -18.34 2.38 14.96
CA GLY A 140 -18.21 3.64 15.69
C GLY A 140 -17.71 4.78 14.83
N GLU A 141 -17.63 5.95 15.44
CA GLU A 141 -17.33 7.21 14.72
C GLU A 141 -15.92 7.72 15.01
N SER A 142 -15.39 7.51 16.22
CA SER A 142 -14.15 8.14 16.69
C SER A 142 -13.19 7.13 17.29
N PHE A 143 -11.98 7.10 16.77
CA PHE A 143 -10.96 6.13 17.16
C PHE A 143 -9.67 6.83 17.58
N THR A 144 -8.97 6.24 18.55
CA THR A 144 -7.64 6.68 18.98
C THR A 144 -6.71 5.49 18.89
N TYR A 145 -5.64 5.61 18.09
CA TYR A 145 -4.52 4.68 18.20
C TYR A 145 -3.50 5.21 19.18
N ILE A 146 -2.93 4.28 19.92
CA ILE A 146 -1.89 4.54 20.91
C ILE A 146 -0.59 3.94 20.36
N ILE A 147 0.47 4.75 20.33
CA ILE A 147 1.82 4.32 19.97
C ILE A 147 2.71 4.51 21.20
N GLU A 148 3.45 3.47 21.58
CA GLU A 148 4.27 3.39 22.80
C GLU A 148 5.77 3.39 22.50
#